data_AF-W7AFD8-F1
#
_entry.id   AF-W7AFD8-F1
#
_cell.length_a   1.000
_cell.length_b   1.000
_cell.length_c   1.000
_cell.angle_alpha   90.00
_cell.angle_beta   90.00
_cell.angle_gamma   90.00
#
_symmetry.space_group_name_H-M   'P 1'
#
loop_
_entity.id
_entity.type
_entity.pdbx_description
1 polymer ?
#
loop_
_entity_poly.entity_id
_entity_poly.type
_entity_poly.pdbx_seq_one_letter_code
_entity_poly.pdbx_strand_id
1 'polypeptide(L)' 'MKPYFPATVEGCDSAANNFFKCINEALQPYGDNAAIQNGTNQCLTLKNNYEKCTESSLKKMTENTLMFLTEYKEYKGNKK' A
#
# COMPACT_ATOMS: atom_id res chain seq x y z
N MET A 1 -6.69 14.85 7.60
CA MET A 1 -7.52 13.65 7.84
C MET A 1 -6.66 12.42 7.62
N LYS A 2 -6.73 11.40 8.49
CA LYS A 2 -6.06 10.11 8.23
C LYS A 2 -6.84 9.36 7.14
N PRO A 3 -6.20 8.80 6.11
CA PRO A 3 -6.90 8.01 5.10
C PRO A 3 -7.59 6.80 5.75
N TYR A 4 -8.83 6.53 5.35
CA TYR A 4 -9.67 5.44 5.88
C TYR A 4 -9.09 4.04 5.56
N PHE A 5 -8.15 3.98 4.62
CA PHE A 5 -7.30 2.83 4.34
C PHE A 5 -5.83 3.22 4.51
N PRO A 6 -5.20 2.95 5.66
CA PRO A 6 -3.76 2.98 5.75
C PRO A 6 -3.27 1.59 5.35
N ALA A 7 -3.02 1.36 4.05
CA ALA A 7 -2.15 0.26 3.63
C ALA A 7 -0.67 0.62 3.89
N THR A 8 -0.39 1.42 4.92
CA THR A 8 0.96 1.86 5.25
C THR A 8 1.62 0.77 6.07
N VAL A 9 2.61 0.12 5.47
CA VAL A 9 3.47 -0.82 6.19
C VAL A 9 4.33 -0.04 7.19
N GLU A 10 4.49 -0.57 8.39
CA GLU A 10 5.31 0.02 9.45
C GLU A 10 6.72 0.36 8.92
N GLY A 11 7.15 1.61 9.13
CA GLY A 11 8.42 2.13 8.62
C GLY A 11 8.33 2.84 7.25
N CYS A 12 7.16 2.82 6.59
CA CYS A 12 6.93 3.51 5.32
C CYS A 12 6.00 4.72 5.42
N ASP A 13 5.65 5.17 6.63
CA ASP A 13 4.69 6.26 6.87
C ASP A 13 5.03 7.55 6.12
N SER A 14 6.31 7.95 6.09
CA SER A 14 6.74 9.15 5.39
C SER A 14 6.55 9.03 3.88
N ALA A 15 6.96 7.91 3.29
CA ALA A 15 6.80 7.66 1.86
C ALA A 15 5.32 7.58 1.46
N ALA A 16 4.51 6.93 2.29
CA ALA A 16 3.06 6.85 2.10
C ALA A 16 2.39 8.22 2.20
N ASN A 17 2.68 9.00 3.26
CA ASN A 17 2.12 10.32 3.45
C ASN A 17 2.43 11.25 2.28
N ASN A 18 3.68 11.25 1.79
CA ASN A 18 4.06 12.06 0.64
C ASN A 18 3.33 11.64 -0.64
N PHE A 19 3.22 10.34 -0.90
CA PHE A 19 2.51 9.82 -2.06
C PHE A 19 1.01 10.15 -2.01
N PHE A 20 0.32 9.83 -0.92
CA PHE A 20 -1.11 10.08 -0.80
C PHE A 20 -1.45 11.58 -0.75
N LYS A 21 -0.58 12.41 -0.17
CA LYS A 21 -0.72 13.86 -0.26
C LYS A 21 -0.67 14.33 -1.71
N CYS A 22 0.34 13.88 -2.47
CA CYS A 22 0.45 14.22 -3.90
C CYS A 22 -0.80 13.78 -4.68
N ILE A 23 -1.27 12.55 -4.47
CA ILE A 23 -2.46 12.05 -5.16
C ILE A 23 -3.71 12.88 -4.83
N ASN A 24 -3.90 13.25 -3.56
CA ASN A 24 -5.05 14.07 -3.15
C ASN A 24 -4.99 15.50 -3.71
N GLU A 25 -3.79 16.04 -3.94
CA GLU A 25 -3.61 17.37 -4.54
C GLU A 25 -3.73 17.32 -6.08
N ALA A 26 -3.23 16.25 -6.70
CA ALA A 26 -3.14 16.12 -8.16
C ALA A 26 -4.40 15.53 -8.81
N LEU A 27 -5.16 14.70 -8.09
CA LEU A 27 -6.40 14.10 -8.60
C LEU A 27 -7.62 14.84 -8.07
N GLN A 28 -8.36 15.44 -8.99
CA GLN A 28 -9.68 15.99 -8.70
C GLN A 28 -10.73 14.87 -8.76
N PRO A 29 -11.74 14.87 -7.86
CA PRO A 29 -12.78 13.84 -7.83
C PRO A 29 -13.69 13.80 -9.07
N TYR A 30 -13.64 14.83 -9.92
CA TYR A 30 -14.50 14.96 -11.12
C TYR A 30 -13.71 15.29 -12.40
N GLY A 31 -12.50 14.72 -12.57
CA GLY A 31 -11.66 14.92 -13.75
C GLY A 31 -11.95 13.95 -14.91
N ASP A 32 -11.48 14.29 -16.11
CA ASP A 32 -11.45 13.37 -17.26
C ASP A 32 -10.26 12.41 -17.20
N ASN A 33 -10.21 11.40 -18.09
CA ASN A 33 -9.14 10.42 -18.11
C ASN A 33 -7.75 11.03 -18.33
N ALA A 34 -7.65 12.15 -19.04
CA ALA A 34 -6.38 12.82 -19.29
C ALA A 34 -5.87 13.53 -18.02
N ALA A 35 -6.78 14.17 -17.28
CA ALA A 35 -6.49 14.75 -15.97
C ALA A 35 -6.03 13.69 -14.97
N ILE A 36 -6.65 12.51 -14.98
CA ILE A 36 -6.23 11.36 -14.14
C ILE A 36 -4.82 10.90 -14.51
N GLN A 37 -4.53 10.73 -15.80
CA GLN A 37 -3.19 10.33 -16.24
C GLN A 37 -2.13 11.35 -15.87
N ASN A 38 -2.40 12.65 -16.07
CA ASN A 38 -1.48 13.71 -15.70
C ASN A 38 -1.24 13.77 -14.18
N GLY A 39 -2.30 13.73 -13.37
CA GLY A 39 -2.17 13.75 -11.92
C GLY A 39 -1.44 12.51 -11.39
N THR A 40 -1.69 11.34 -11.99
CA THR A 40 -0.95 10.11 -11.65
C THR A 40 0.54 10.23 -12.01
N ASN A 41 0.85 10.77 -13.19
CA ASN A 41 2.23 10.94 -13.65
C ASN A 41 3.02 11.94 -12.78
N GLN A 42 2.37 13.00 -12.29
CA GLN A 42 3.00 13.95 -11.35
C GLN A 42 3.48 13.27 -10.07
N CYS A 43 2.77 12.24 -9.61
CA CYS A 43 3.09 11.51 -8.38
C CYS A 43 3.91 10.23 -8.61
N LEU A 44 4.33 9.94 -9.85
CA LEU A 44 4.95 8.65 -10.21
C LEU A 44 6.21 8.33 -9.39
N THR A 45 7.07 9.33 -9.16
CA THR A 45 8.29 9.14 -8.35
C THR A 45 7.95 8.78 -6.90
N LEU A 46 6.95 9.45 -6.32
CA LEU A 46 6.51 9.20 -4.95
C LEU A 46 5.83 7.82 -4.83
N LYS A 47 5.05 7.43 -5.85
CA LYS A 47 4.48 6.08 -5.99
C LYS A 47 5.58 5.02 -5.93
N ASN A 48 6.60 5.14 -6.79
CA ASN A 48 7.70 4.17 -6.86
C ASN A 48 8.46 4.07 -5.54
N ASN A 49 8.65 5.18 -4.84
CA ASN A 49 9.31 5.20 -3.52
C ASN A 49 8.46 4.49 -2.46
N TYR A 50 7.16 4.76 -2.43
CA TYR A 50 6.22 4.08 -1.55
C TYR A 50 6.17 2.57 -1.82
N GLU A 51 6.07 2.16 -3.09
CA GLU A 51 6.05 0.75 -3.48
C GLU A 51 7.34 0.03 -3.08
N LYS A 52 8.52 0.61 -3.36
CA LYS A 52 9.82 0.05 -2.95
C LYS A 52 9.95 -0.10 -1.44
N CYS A 53 9.50 0.90 -0.67
CA CYS A 53 9.52 0.83 0.79
C CYS A 53 8.61 -0.30 1.29
N THR A 54 7.39 -0.37 0.74
CA THR A 54 6.38 -1.37 1.10
C THR A 54 6.87 -2.77 0.79
N GLU A 55 7.40 -3.01 -0.42
CA GLU A 55 7.96 -4.29 -0.82
C GLU A 55 9.12 -4.71 0.10
N SER A 56 10.05 -3.79 0.39
CA SER A 56 11.20 -4.07 1.25
C SER A 56 10.79 -4.42 2.69
N SER A 57 9.77 -3.72 3.20
CA SER A 57 9.26 -3.93 4.57
C SER A 57 8.48 -5.24 4.66
N LEU A 58 7.67 -5.56 3.65
CA LEU A 58 6.99 -6.85 3.55
C LEU A 58 7.98 -8.02 3.44
N LYS A 59 9.06 -7.87 2.65
CA LYS A 59 10.12 -8.89 2.58
C LYS A 59 10.75 -9.15 3.95
N LYS A 60 11.12 -8.10 4.68
CA LYS A 60 11.65 -8.23 6.06
C LYS A 60 10.64 -8.87 7.02
N MET A 61 9.36 -8.51 6.91
CA MET A 61 8.31 -9.15 7.68
C MET A 61 8.21 -10.63 7.33
N THR A 62 8.23 -11.01 6.05
CA THR A 62 8.23 -12.43 5.67
C THR A 62 9.50 -13.13 6.10
N GLU A 63 10.69 -12.57 5.97
CA GLU A 63 11.95 -13.16 6.46
C GLU A 63 11.90 -13.43 7.98
N ASN A 64 11.28 -12.54 8.76
CA ASN A 64 11.09 -12.72 10.20
C ASN A 64 9.85 -13.57 10.57
N THR A 65 8.86 -13.68 9.69
CA THR A 65 7.54 -14.31 9.95
C THR A 65 7.32 -15.60 9.13
N LEU A 66 8.30 -16.04 8.34
CA LEU A 66 8.26 -17.21 7.45
C LEU A 66 8.13 -18.55 8.19
N MET A 67 7.99 -18.56 9.53
CA MET A 67 7.52 -19.74 10.28
C MET A 67 6.02 -19.74 10.60
N PHE A 68 5.28 -18.64 10.45
CA PHE A 68 3.91 -18.56 10.98
C PHE A 68 2.80 -18.59 9.91
N LEU A 69 3.04 -18.06 8.70
CA LEU A 69 1.97 -17.90 7.70
C LEU A 69 1.77 -19.11 6.77
N THR A 70 2.61 -20.14 6.86
CA THR A 70 2.43 -21.40 6.11
C THR A 70 1.59 -22.45 6.86
N GLU A 71 1.24 -22.24 8.13
CA GLU A 71 0.26 -23.10 8.82
C GLU A 71 -1.19 -22.59 8.62
N TYR A 72 -1.66 -22.52 7.38
CA TYR A 72 -3.12 -22.56 7.17
C TYR A 72 -3.58 -24.00 7.41
N LYS A 73 -3.82 -24.37 8.68
CA LYS A 73 -4.45 -25.65 9.01
C LYS A 73 -5.92 -25.57 8.62
N GLU A 74 -6.27 -26.20 7.51
CA GLU A 74 -7.67 -26.43 7.12
C GLU A 74 -8.43 -27.01 8.32
N TYR A 75 -9.37 -26.23 8.86
CA TYR A 75 -10.26 -26.71 9.90
C TYR A 75 -11.26 -27.70 9.27
N LYS A 76 -10.95 -28.99 9.30
CA LYS A 76 -11.92 -30.05 9.00
C LYS A 76 -12.85 -30.22 10.20
N GLY A 77 -13.91 -29.42 10.23
CA GLY A 77 -14.98 -29.55 11.22
C GLY A 77 -15.63 -30.93 11.13
N ASN A 78 -15.40 -31.78 12.13
CA ASN A 78 -16.20 -32.98 12.35
C ASN A 78 -17.58 -32.55 12.88
N LYS A 79 -18.59 -32.56 12.00
CA LYS A 79 -19.98 -32.55 12.44
C LYS A 79 -20.29 -33.93 13.03
N LYS A 80 -20.43 -33.98 14.36
CA LYS A 80 -21.14 -35.07 15.04
C LYS A 80 -22.64 -34.88 14.88
#